data_AF-A0A5J5AN04-F1
#
_entry.id   AF-A0A5J5AN04-F1
#
_cell.length_a   1.000
_cell.length_b   1.000
_cell.length_c   1.000
_cell.angle_alpha   90.00
_cell.angle_beta   90.00
_cell.angle_gamma   90.00
#
_symmetry.space_group_name_H-M   'P 1'
#
loop_
_entity.id
_entity.type
_entity.pdbx_description
1 polymer ?
#
loop_
_entity_poly.entity_id
_entity_poly.type
_entity_poly.pdbx_seq_one_letter_code
_entity_poly.pdbx_strand_id
1 'polypeptide(L)'
;MSSLLSQSDQENLIEKLQIFEIQGRDKRGRILLRIIGKFFPARIVSFDVLKKHLEEKIFPRLENGPFSVLYVHTDVQRTKNFPGISALRSIYESIPINVRQNLEAVYFVHPGLQARLFLATFGRLMFSGGFYEKLRYINNLNFLWDHVRRNEIEIPDFVSDHDEDLEYRPIIDHGLESDYPRVYGAPAVDSPAPMYSMRFHFPELFQGLLRYLREMVFLCWARPSPQEQKECINKSGAFNYDSKYRGATAKTVTSLQENGDLSKDGFLFNHAHVLVGSGLETYEKGKIALQSWRHFGLNWSFVDPKTPIQSGVKFCVCVKEFVPWLMMPLQVVYVNENRNAKSAVASFGFGSGTLQGHLLAGEERFSIALDENNQVCFIYRR
;
A
#
# COMPACT_ATOMS: atom_id res chain seq x y z
N MET A 1 -12.61 6.15 -30.60
CA MET A 1 -14.02 5.83 -30.27
C MET A 1 -14.05 4.43 -29.69
N SER A 2 -14.14 4.30 -28.35
CA SER A 2 -14.28 3.01 -27.66
C SER A 2 -15.75 2.62 -27.74
N SER A 3 -16.10 1.57 -28.48
CA SER A 3 -17.43 0.99 -28.44
C SER A 3 -17.69 0.48 -27.02
N LEU A 4 -18.51 1.20 -26.24
CA LEU A 4 -19.01 0.73 -24.95
C LEU A 4 -19.73 -0.59 -25.20
N LEU A 5 -19.30 -1.66 -24.51
CA LEU A 5 -19.97 -2.96 -24.55
C LEU A 5 -21.45 -2.79 -24.18
N SER A 6 -22.33 -3.61 -24.76
CA SER A 6 -23.74 -3.59 -24.38
C SER A 6 -23.91 -3.96 -22.91
N GLN A 7 -25.03 -3.60 -22.28
CA GLN A 7 -25.28 -3.93 -20.87
C GLN A 7 -25.26 -5.45 -20.64
N SER A 8 -25.83 -6.25 -21.55
CA SER A 8 -25.82 -7.71 -21.45
C SER A 8 -24.41 -8.29 -21.58
N ASP A 9 -23.57 -7.74 -22.46
CA ASP A 9 -22.17 -8.17 -22.56
C ASP A 9 -21.37 -7.84 -21.31
N GLN A 10 -21.66 -6.71 -20.67
CA GLN A 10 -21.05 -6.33 -19.39
C GLN A 10 -21.48 -7.27 -18.25
N GLU A 11 -22.77 -7.64 -18.17
CA GLU A 11 -23.27 -8.64 -17.21
C GLU A 11 -22.58 -10.00 -17.41
N ASN A 12 -22.54 -10.48 -18.65
CA ASN A 12 -21.86 -11.73 -19.02
C ASN A 12 -20.37 -11.70 -18.67
N LEU A 13 -19.71 -10.54 -18.79
CA LEU A 13 -18.31 -10.37 -18.43
C LEU A 13 -18.10 -10.49 -16.92
N ILE A 14 -18.95 -9.88 -16.09
CA ILE A 14 -18.88 -9.99 -14.62
C ILE A 14 -18.97 -11.45 -14.18
N GLU A 15 -19.90 -12.19 -14.77
CA GLU A 15 -20.16 -13.60 -14.46
C GLU A 15 -19.02 -14.49 -14.90
N LYS A 16 -18.56 -14.33 -16.16
CA LYS A 16 -17.46 -15.13 -16.71
C LYS A 16 -16.16 -14.93 -15.93
N LEU A 17 -15.92 -13.73 -15.42
CA LEU A 17 -14.73 -13.40 -14.65
C LEU A 17 -14.83 -13.81 -13.17
N GLN A 18 -16.00 -14.31 -12.73
CA GLN A 18 -16.22 -14.81 -11.37
C GLN A 18 -15.74 -13.82 -10.30
N ILE A 19 -16.01 -12.52 -10.53
CA ILE A 19 -15.48 -11.44 -9.70
C ILE A 19 -16.04 -11.54 -8.28
N PHE A 20 -17.34 -11.84 -8.17
CA PHE A 20 -18.08 -11.97 -6.92
C PHE A 20 -18.59 -13.40 -6.80
N GLU A 21 -18.08 -14.15 -5.83
CA GLU A 21 -18.53 -15.51 -5.59
C GLU A 21 -18.77 -15.76 -4.11
N ILE A 22 -19.93 -16.32 -3.80
CA ILE A 22 -20.24 -16.78 -2.45
C ILE A 22 -19.76 -18.23 -2.35
N GLN A 23 -18.59 -18.42 -1.76
CA GLN A 23 -17.93 -19.71 -1.69
C GLN A 23 -17.31 -19.92 -0.30
N GLY A 24 -17.67 -21.03 0.32
CA GLY A 24 -17.16 -21.46 1.61
C GLY A 24 -17.61 -20.66 2.80
N ARG A 25 -16.98 -20.95 3.94
CA ARG A 25 -17.26 -20.35 5.24
C ARG A 25 -15.99 -20.00 5.98
N ASP A 26 -16.10 -19.00 6.83
CA ASP A 26 -15.04 -18.72 7.78
C ASP A 26 -15.05 -19.72 8.97
N LYS A 27 -14.05 -19.63 9.85
CA LYS A 27 -13.98 -20.52 11.02
C LYS A 27 -15.14 -20.35 12.00
N ARG A 28 -15.83 -19.21 11.98
CA ARG A 28 -17.05 -18.96 12.77
C ARG A 28 -18.31 -19.51 12.08
N GLY A 29 -18.18 -20.12 10.90
CA GLY A 29 -19.29 -20.71 10.15
C GLY A 29 -20.11 -19.71 9.34
N ARG A 30 -19.66 -18.45 9.23
CA ARG A 30 -20.34 -17.41 8.45
C ARG A 30 -20.06 -17.61 6.97
N ILE A 31 -21.02 -17.25 6.13
CA ILE A 31 -20.87 -17.29 4.67
C ILE A 31 -19.71 -16.37 4.26
N LEU A 32 -18.92 -16.78 3.27
CA LEU A 32 -17.84 -15.96 2.73
C LEU A 32 -18.15 -15.48 1.30
N LEU A 33 -18.10 -14.16 1.09
CA LEU A 33 -18.12 -13.54 -0.24
C LEU A 33 -16.68 -13.29 -0.68
N ARG A 34 -16.21 -14.02 -1.69
CA ARG A 34 -14.93 -13.82 -2.35
C ARG A 34 -15.06 -12.75 -3.43
N ILE A 35 -14.13 -11.81 -3.43
CA ILE A 35 -14.02 -10.74 -4.42
C ILE A 35 -12.60 -10.70 -4.97
N ILE A 36 -12.42 -10.90 -6.28
CA ILE A 36 -11.11 -10.82 -6.94
C ILE A 36 -10.95 -9.47 -7.63
N GLY A 37 -10.15 -8.59 -7.03
CA GLY A 37 -9.94 -7.23 -7.55
C GLY A 37 -9.28 -7.19 -8.93
N LYS A 38 -8.31 -8.08 -9.20
CA LYS A 38 -7.56 -8.15 -10.47
C LYS A 38 -8.46 -8.30 -11.69
N PHE A 39 -9.59 -8.98 -11.52
CA PHE A 39 -10.52 -9.25 -12.61
C PHE A 39 -11.58 -8.18 -12.78
N PHE A 40 -11.66 -7.19 -11.88
CA PHE A 40 -12.66 -6.13 -12.01
C PHE A 40 -12.36 -5.20 -13.19
N PRO A 41 -13.22 -5.14 -14.24
CA PRO A 41 -12.93 -4.38 -15.45
C PRO A 41 -13.51 -2.96 -15.36
N ALA A 42 -12.90 -2.12 -14.51
CA ALA A 42 -13.43 -0.81 -14.12
C ALA A 42 -13.68 0.18 -15.27
N ARG A 43 -13.00 0.02 -16.41
CA ARG A 43 -13.19 0.90 -17.58
C ARG A 43 -14.35 0.48 -18.48
N ILE A 44 -14.83 -0.75 -18.32
CA ILE A 44 -15.76 -1.39 -19.25
C ILE A 44 -17.14 -1.53 -18.59
N VAL A 45 -17.17 -1.97 -17.34
CA VAL A 45 -18.41 -2.20 -16.60
C VAL A 45 -18.91 -0.90 -15.99
N SER A 46 -20.14 -0.52 -16.32
CA SER A 46 -20.80 0.64 -15.73
C SER A 46 -21.27 0.36 -14.30
N PHE A 47 -21.43 1.42 -13.53
CA PHE A 47 -21.96 1.35 -12.17
C PHE A 47 -23.36 0.72 -12.12
N ASP A 48 -24.24 1.07 -13.05
CA ASP A 48 -25.63 0.58 -13.06
C ASP A 48 -25.70 -0.94 -13.31
N VAL A 49 -24.88 -1.45 -14.24
CA VAL A 49 -24.80 -2.90 -14.53
C VAL A 49 -24.26 -3.66 -13.32
N LEU A 50 -23.20 -3.15 -12.70
CA LEU A 50 -22.64 -3.76 -11.49
C LEU A 50 -23.66 -3.77 -10.34
N LYS A 51 -24.32 -2.64 -10.10
CA LYS A 51 -25.32 -2.50 -9.04
C LYS A 51 -26.44 -3.52 -9.25
N LYS A 52 -27.00 -3.59 -10.45
CA LYS A 52 -28.06 -4.54 -10.81
C LYS A 52 -27.60 -5.98 -10.57
N HIS A 53 -26.40 -6.34 -11.01
CA HIS A 53 -25.85 -7.68 -10.79
C HIS A 53 -25.73 -8.03 -9.28
N LEU A 54 -25.25 -7.08 -8.46
CA LEU A 54 -25.12 -7.29 -7.01
C LEU A 54 -26.50 -7.43 -6.33
N GLU A 55 -27.47 -6.59 -6.70
CA GLU A 55 -28.83 -6.61 -6.16
C GLU A 55 -29.60 -7.87 -6.55
N GLU A 56 -29.42 -8.38 -7.77
CA GLU A 56 -30.16 -9.55 -8.24
C GLU A 56 -29.52 -10.88 -7.82
N LYS A 57 -28.19 -10.97 -7.79
CA LYS A 57 -27.48 -12.26 -7.63
C LYS A 57 -26.75 -12.44 -6.30
N ILE A 58 -26.29 -11.36 -5.67
CA ILE A 58 -25.40 -11.43 -4.50
C ILE A 58 -26.13 -11.07 -3.21
N PHE A 59 -26.71 -9.88 -3.13
CA PHE A 59 -27.35 -9.38 -1.90
C PHE A 59 -28.45 -10.30 -1.35
N PRO A 60 -29.38 -10.85 -2.15
CA PRO A 60 -30.44 -11.73 -1.62
C PRO A 60 -29.91 -12.98 -0.90
N ARG A 61 -28.68 -13.41 -1.23
CA ARG A 61 -28.02 -14.57 -0.60
C ARG A 61 -27.27 -14.21 0.68
N LEU A 62 -27.08 -12.92 0.97
CA LEU A 62 -26.35 -12.39 2.14
C LEU A 62 -27.28 -11.73 3.17
N GLU A 63 -28.55 -11.50 2.83
CA GLU A 63 -29.55 -10.88 3.71
C GLU A 63 -29.93 -11.75 4.91
N ASN A 64 -29.83 -13.07 4.78
CA ASN A 64 -30.39 -14.03 5.74
C ASN A 64 -29.46 -14.36 6.93
N GLY A 65 -28.28 -13.75 7.02
CA GLY A 65 -27.39 -13.99 8.14
C GLY A 65 -26.02 -13.32 8.03
N PRO A 66 -25.21 -13.41 9.11
CA PRO A 66 -23.89 -12.80 9.15
C PRO A 66 -22.95 -13.42 8.11
N PHE A 67 -22.16 -12.56 7.47
CA PHE A 67 -21.19 -12.97 6.46
C PHE A 67 -19.87 -12.21 6.59
N SER A 68 -18.84 -12.75 5.96
CA SER A 68 -17.52 -12.15 5.83
C SER A 68 -17.19 -11.92 4.36
N VAL A 69 -16.33 -10.95 4.08
CA VAL A 69 -15.82 -10.69 2.73
C VAL A 69 -14.34 -11.04 2.69
N LEU A 70 -13.93 -11.76 1.66
CA LEU A 70 -12.54 -11.98 1.28
C LEU A 70 -12.24 -11.19 0.01
N TYR A 71 -11.56 -10.06 0.14
CA TYR A 71 -11.13 -9.24 -0.98
C TYR A 71 -9.67 -9.53 -1.31
N VAL A 72 -9.44 -10.11 -2.48
CA VAL A 72 -8.10 -10.42 -3.02
C VAL A 72 -7.63 -9.24 -3.86
N HIS A 73 -6.58 -8.56 -3.40
CA HIS A 73 -6.00 -7.38 -4.05
C HIS A 73 -4.71 -7.67 -4.82
N THR A 74 -4.29 -8.93 -4.87
CA THR A 74 -3.10 -9.36 -5.60
C THR A 74 -3.17 -8.93 -7.06
N ASP A 75 -2.08 -8.33 -7.56
CA ASP A 75 -1.93 -7.75 -8.92
C ASP A 75 -3.01 -6.73 -9.33
N VAL A 76 -3.68 -6.09 -8.39
CA VAL A 76 -4.66 -5.04 -8.73
C VAL A 76 -3.95 -3.80 -9.27
N GLN A 77 -4.17 -3.51 -10.55
CA GLN A 77 -3.65 -2.31 -11.17
C GLN A 77 -4.70 -1.20 -11.11
N ARG A 78 -4.44 -0.14 -10.36
CA ARG A 78 -5.37 0.98 -10.19
C ARG A 78 -5.90 1.55 -11.51
N THR A 79 -5.04 1.71 -12.50
CA THR A 79 -5.43 2.29 -13.79
C THR A 79 -6.42 1.43 -14.56
N LYS A 80 -6.48 0.12 -14.30
CA LYS A 80 -7.33 -0.84 -15.01
C LYS A 80 -8.52 -1.32 -14.18
N ASN A 81 -8.31 -1.55 -12.89
CA ASN A 81 -9.24 -2.23 -12.00
C ASN A 81 -9.94 -1.33 -10.99
N PHE A 82 -9.53 -0.07 -10.83
CA PHE A 82 -10.15 0.82 -9.85
C PHE A 82 -11.20 1.72 -10.53
N PRO A 83 -12.49 1.63 -10.16
CA PRO A 83 -13.56 2.43 -10.77
C PRO A 83 -13.56 3.91 -10.35
N GLY A 84 -12.69 4.29 -9.42
CA GLY A 84 -12.64 5.64 -8.87
C GLY A 84 -13.38 5.76 -7.54
N ILE A 85 -13.03 6.82 -6.80
CA ILE A 85 -13.54 7.08 -5.45
C ILE A 85 -15.06 7.25 -5.44
N SER A 86 -15.59 8.03 -6.39
CA SER A 86 -17.03 8.30 -6.46
C SER A 86 -17.82 7.02 -6.73
N ALA A 87 -17.41 6.24 -7.74
CA ALA A 87 -18.08 4.99 -8.07
C ALA A 87 -17.99 3.97 -6.93
N LEU A 88 -16.82 3.83 -6.29
CA LEU A 88 -16.66 2.93 -5.14
C LEU A 88 -17.56 3.32 -3.97
N ARG A 89 -17.67 4.62 -3.68
CA ARG A 89 -18.59 5.13 -2.66
C ARG A 89 -20.04 4.85 -3.04
N SER A 90 -20.44 5.09 -4.28
CA SER A 90 -21.80 4.78 -4.75
C SER A 90 -22.13 3.29 -4.67
N ILE A 91 -21.16 2.40 -4.95
CA ILE A 91 -21.32 0.95 -4.75
C ILE A 91 -21.62 0.68 -3.29
N TYR A 92 -20.81 1.21 -2.38
CA TYR A 92 -21.02 1.03 -0.95
C TYR A 92 -22.39 1.55 -0.44
N GLU A 93 -22.78 2.75 -0.89
CA GLU A 93 -24.05 3.37 -0.50
C GLU A 93 -25.28 2.64 -1.08
N SER A 94 -25.12 1.95 -2.21
CA SER A 94 -26.17 1.10 -2.80
C SER A 94 -26.41 -0.20 -2.04
N ILE A 95 -25.50 -0.63 -1.16
CA ILE A 95 -25.68 -1.87 -0.41
C ILE A 95 -26.84 -1.70 0.60
N PRO A 96 -27.88 -2.54 0.54
CA PRO A 96 -28.99 -2.51 1.48
C PRO A 96 -28.53 -2.54 2.95
N ILE A 97 -29.25 -1.83 3.83
CA ILE A 97 -28.84 -1.64 5.24
C ILE A 97 -28.76 -2.98 5.99
N ASN A 98 -29.72 -3.88 5.75
CA ASN A 98 -29.74 -5.24 6.28
C ASN A 98 -28.47 -6.02 5.90
N VAL A 99 -28.05 -5.97 4.62
CA VAL A 99 -26.81 -6.61 4.17
C VAL A 99 -25.59 -5.97 4.83
N ARG A 100 -25.53 -4.62 4.92
CA ARG A 100 -24.40 -3.94 5.57
C ARG A 100 -24.26 -4.28 7.05
N GLN A 101 -25.38 -4.46 7.76
CA GLN A 101 -25.37 -4.83 9.17
C GLN A 101 -24.89 -6.27 9.39
N ASN A 102 -25.20 -7.18 8.45
CA ASN A 102 -24.76 -8.58 8.48
C ASN A 102 -23.27 -8.76 8.15
N LEU A 103 -22.62 -7.77 7.54
CA LEU A 103 -21.18 -7.83 7.27
C LEU A 103 -20.42 -7.80 8.60
N GLU A 104 -19.59 -8.79 8.86
CA GLU A 104 -18.89 -8.89 10.14
C GLU A 104 -17.38 -8.73 10.05
N ALA A 105 -16.77 -9.11 8.92
CA ALA A 105 -15.34 -9.01 8.71
C ALA A 105 -15.03 -8.81 7.22
N VAL A 106 -13.98 -8.04 6.94
CA VAL A 106 -13.43 -7.86 5.59
C VAL A 106 -11.96 -8.23 5.62
N TYR A 107 -11.64 -9.41 5.12
CA TYR A 107 -10.29 -9.92 4.95
C TYR A 107 -9.72 -9.36 3.64
N PHE A 108 -8.80 -8.41 3.75
CA PHE A 108 -8.14 -7.77 2.62
C PHE A 108 -6.78 -8.42 2.40
N VAL A 109 -6.67 -9.25 1.37
CA VAL A 109 -5.48 -10.05 1.05
C VAL A 109 -4.57 -9.29 0.08
N HIS A 110 -3.28 -9.29 0.40
CA HIS A 110 -2.17 -8.62 -0.29
C HIS A 110 -2.43 -7.12 -0.55
N PRO A 111 -2.84 -6.34 0.49
CA PRO A 111 -2.96 -4.90 0.38
C PRO A 111 -1.58 -4.27 0.25
N GLY A 112 -1.20 -3.87 -0.96
CA GLY A 112 -0.02 -3.05 -1.17
C GLY A 112 -0.10 -1.71 -0.41
N LEU A 113 1.05 -1.07 -0.19
CA LEU A 113 1.16 0.17 0.57
C LEU A 113 0.18 1.25 0.08
N GLN A 114 0.06 1.42 -1.24
CA GLN A 114 -0.85 2.37 -1.85
C GLN A 114 -2.31 2.11 -1.42
N ALA A 115 -2.78 0.86 -1.46
CA ALA A 115 -4.15 0.50 -1.06
C ALA A 115 -4.41 0.76 0.43
N ARG A 116 -3.42 0.50 1.29
CA ARG A 116 -3.50 0.84 2.72
C ARG A 116 -3.60 2.33 2.95
N LEU A 117 -2.76 3.13 2.28
CA LEU A 117 -2.79 4.59 2.36
C LEU A 117 -4.11 5.16 1.85
N PHE A 118 -4.63 4.61 0.75
CA PHE A 118 -5.95 4.95 0.23
C PHE A 118 -7.06 4.68 1.26
N LEU A 119 -7.10 3.51 1.88
CA LEU A 119 -8.10 3.15 2.89
C LEU A 119 -7.93 3.96 4.17
N ALA A 120 -6.70 4.23 4.61
CA ALA A 120 -6.45 5.10 5.76
C ALA A 120 -6.95 6.53 5.52
N THR A 121 -6.79 7.04 4.29
CA THR A 121 -7.18 8.41 3.91
C THR A 121 -8.69 8.53 3.67
N PHE A 122 -9.27 7.61 2.89
CA PHE A 122 -10.64 7.73 2.39
C PHE A 122 -11.60 6.68 2.97
N GLY A 123 -11.09 5.58 3.52
CA GLY A 123 -11.92 4.43 3.92
C GLY A 123 -12.93 4.77 5.01
N ARG A 124 -12.53 5.54 6.04
CA ARG A 124 -13.46 5.99 7.10
C ARG A 124 -14.60 6.87 6.59
N LEU A 125 -14.39 7.55 5.46
CA LEU A 125 -15.30 8.56 4.91
C LEU A 125 -16.22 7.96 3.85
N MET A 126 -15.70 7.07 3.02
CA MET A 126 -16.47 6.38 1.99
C MET A 126 -17.29 5.24 2.58
N PHE A 127 -16.78 4.56 3.61
CA PHE A 127 -17.37 3.35 4.17
C PHE A 127 -17.89 3.60 5.60
N SER A 128 -18.98 4.36 5.69
CA SER A 128 -19.67 4.67 6.96
C SER A 128 -20.37 3.44 7.55
N GLY A 129 -20.54 3.33 8.87
CA GLY A 129 -21.24 2.19 9.49
C GLY A 129 -20.33 1.01 9.88
N GLY A 130 -19.12 1.30 10.33
CA GLY A 130 -18.22 0.31 10.94
C GLY A 130 -17.47 -0.60 9.94
N PHE A 131 -17.62 -0.41 8.62
CA PHE A 131 -16.89 -1.20 7.63
C PHE A 131 -15.37 -1.14 7.86
N TYR A 132 -14.83 0.05 8.09
CA TYR A 132 -13.39 0.23 8.32
C TYR A 132 -12.91 -0.47 9.60
N GLU A 133 -13.75 -0.59 10.63
CA GLU A 133 -13.43 -1.30 11.88
C GLU A 133 -13.40 -2.83 11.70
N LYS A 134 -14.15 -3.31 10.70
CA LYS A 134 -14.23 -4.73 10.31
C LYS A 134 -13.10 -5.14 9.35
N LEU A 135 -12.29 -4.20 8.88
CA LEU A 135 -11.21 -4.42 7.93
C LEU A 135 -10.00 -5.09 8.60
N ARG A 136 -9.53 -6.20 8.02
CA ARG A 136 -8.37 -6.98 8.46
C ARG A 136 -7.40 -7.12 7.30
N TYR A 137 -6.20 -6.58 7.44
CA TYR A 137 -5.15 -6.71 6.43
C TYR A 137 -4.42 -8.05 6.58
N ILE A 138 -4.29 -8.76 5.48
CA ILE A 138 -3.63 -10.07 5.40
C ILE A 138 -2.55 -10.00 4.33
N ASN A 139 -1.29 -10.10 4.73
CA ASN A 139 -0.16 -9.97 3.82
C ASN A 139 0.34 -11.32 3.28
N ASN A 140 -0.11 -12.42 3.87
CA ASN A 140 0.25 -13.77 3.48
C ASN A 140 -0.92 -14.72 3.76
N LEU A 141 -1.15 -15.69 2.87
CA LEU A 141 -2.26 -16.63 2.93
C LEU A 141 -2.21 -17.53 4.17
N ASN A 142 -1.05 -17.78 4.76
CA ASN A 142 -0.96 -18.53 6.02
C ASN A 142 -1.79 -17.87 7.14
N PHE A 143 -1.78 -16.53 7.22
CA PHE A 143 -2.62 -15.79 8.17
C PHE A 143 -4.11 -15.76 7.77
N LEU A 144 -4.42 -15.96 6.48
CA LEU A 144 -5.81 -16.11 6.02
C LEU A 144 -6.42 -17.40 6.59
N TRP A 145 -5.65 -18.49 6.60
CA TRP A 145 -6.09 -19.80 7.08
C TRP A 145 -6.36 -19.83 8.58
N ASP A 146 -5.89 -18.85 9.34
CA ASP A 146 -6.27 -18.69 10.74
C ASP A 146 -7.73 -18.26 10.91
N HIS A 147 -8.30 -17.61 9.90
CA HIS A 147 -9.64 -17.04 9.94
C HIS A 147 -10.63 -17.80 9.07
N VAL A 148 -10.14 -18.46 8.02
CA VAL A 148 -10.95 -19.01 6.93
C VAL A 148 -10.65 -20.49 6.69
N ARG A 149 -11.67 -21.28 6.29
CA ARG A 149 -11.52 -22.73 6.09
C ARG A 149 -10.90 -23.04 4.73
N ARG A 150 -9.67 -23.54 4.73
CA ARG A 150 -8.85 -23.77 3.52
C ARG A 150 -9.53 -24.62 2.45
N ASN A 151 -10.24 -25.68 2.84
CA ASN A 151 -10.84 -26.64 1.89
C ASN A 151 -12.19 -26.19 1.32
N GLU A 152 -12.72 -25.04 1.75
CA GLU A 152 -14.03 -24.56 1.32
C GLU A 152 -13.95 -23.41 0.31
N ILE A 153 -12.75 -22.92 -0.03
CA ILE A 153 -12.55 -21.75 -0.91
C ILE A 153 -11.46 -22.02 -1.93
N GLU A 154 -11.75 -21.63 -3.17
CA GLU A 154 -10.80 -21.65 -4.26
C GLU A 154 -10.04 -20.31 -4.32
N ILE A 155 -8.75 -20.36 -4.01
CA ILE A 155 -7.82 -19.26 -4.22
C ILE A 155 -7.16 -19.45 -5.58
N PRO A 156 -7.23 -18.48 -6.51
CA PRO A 156 -6.58 -18.58 -7.80
C PRO A 156 -5.06 -18.72 -7.69
N ASP A 157 -4.45 -19.48 -8.61
CA ASP A 157 -3.01 -19.80 -8.58
C ASP A 157 -2.11 -18.56 -8.49
N PHE A 158 -2.43 -17.50 -9.24
CA PHE A 158 -1.64 -16.25 -9.21
C PHE A 158 -1.54 -15.60 -7.83
N VAL A 159 -2.47 -15.90 -6.92
CA VAL A 159 -2.42 -15.40 -5.53
C VAL A 159 -1.40 -16.19 -4.72
N SER A 160 -1.35 -17.50 -4.92
CA SER A 160 -0.35 -18.38 -4.30
C SER A 160 1.05 -18.10 -4.85
N ASP A 161 1.18 -17.92 -6.17
CA ASP A 161 2.43 -17.55 -6.82
C ASP A 161 3.00 -16.24 -6.24
N HIS A 162 2.12 -15.26 -5.99
CA HIS A 162 2.52 -14.00 -5.36
C HIS A 162 2.99 -14.21 -3.91
N ASP A 163 2.38 -15.12 -3.18
CA ASP A 163 2.76 -15.45 -1.80
C ASP A 163 4.16 -16.10 -1.76
N GLU A 164 4.44 -17.01 -2.69
CA GLU A 164 5.77 -17.59 -2.89
C GLU A 164 6.78 -16.48 -3.25
N ASP A 165 6.44 -15.59 -4.18
CA ASP A 165 7.27 -14.44 -4.54
C ASP A 165 7.54 -13.51 -3.35
N LEU A 166 6.58 -13.33 -2.44
CA LEU A 166 6.76 -12.54 -1.21
C LEU A 166 7.71 -13.23 -0.21
N GLU A 167 7.67 -14.56 -0.09
CA GLU A 167 8.63 -15.32 0.72
C GLU A 167 10.06 -15.12 0.21
N TYR A 168 10.25 -14.98 -1.11
CA TYR A 168 11.56 -14.74 -1.71
C TYR A 168 11.91 -13.24 -1.88
N ARG A 169 10.94 -12.32 -1.93
CA ARG A 169 11.12 -10.88 -2.22
C ARG A 169 10.13 -9.99 -1.42
N PRO A 170 10.42 -9.70 -0.15
CA PRO A 170 9.48 -8.98 0.72
C PRO A 170 9.21 -7.50 0.35
N ILE A 171 9.91 -6.94 -0.64
CA ILE A 171 9.80 -5.52 -1.05
C ILE A 171 8.64 -5.26 -2.03
N ILE A 172 7.98 -6.29 -2.55
CA ILE A 172 6.90 -6.14 -3.55
C ILE A 172 5.67 -5.41 -2.96
N ASP A 173 5.38 -5.60 -1.66
CA ASP A 173 4.24 -4.98 -0.94
C ASP A 173 4.30 -3.44 -0.90
N HIS A 174 5.44 -2.83 -1.25
CA HIS A 174 5.64 -1.39 -1.32
C HIS A 174 5.33 -0.75 -2.68
N GLY A 175 4.83 -1.51 -3.66
CA GLY A 175 4.50 -0.96 -4.99
C GLY A 175 5.74 -0.65 -5.83
N LEU A 176 6.78 -1.48 -5.72
CA LEU A 176 8.00 -1.41 -6.53
C LEU A 176 7.85 -1.95 -7.96
N GLU A 177 6.66 -2.39 -8.38
CA GLU A 177 6.37 -2.51 -9.81
C GLU A 177 6.14 -1.11 -10.40
N SER A 178 7.24 -0.46 -10.75
CA SER A 178 7.26 0.36 -11.95
C SER A 178 6.97 -0.56 -13.15
N ASP A 179 6.05 -0.16 -14.02
CA ASP A 179 5.74 -0.78 -15.33
C ASP A 179 6.96 -0.78 -16.30
N TYR A 180 8.14 -1.23 -15.88
CA TYR A 180 9.29 -1.42 -16.75
C TYR A 180 9.41 -2.91 -17.09
N PRO A 181 9.19 -3.29 -18.36
CA PRO A 181 9.81 -4.49 -18.89
C PRO A 181 11.31 -4.41 -18.58
N ARG A 182 11.87 -5.44 -17.94
CA ARG A 182 13.31 -5.55 -17.69
C ARG A 182 14.07 -5.46 -19.02
N VAL A 183 14.60 -4.28 -19.34
CA VAL A 183 15.55 -4.10 -20.43
C VAL A 183 16.82 -3.53 -19.84
N TYR A 184 17.87 -4.35 -19.85
CA TYR A 184 19.23 -3.93 -19.56
C TYR A 184 19.63 -2.77 -20.50
N GLY A 185 19.99 -1.63 -19.90
CA GLY A 185 20.84 -0.60 -20.51
C GLY A 185 20.23 0.32 -21.58
N ALA A 186 19.69 1.48 -21.17
CA ALA A 186 19.71 2.74 -21.94
C ALA A 186 19.22 3.92 -21.05
N PRO A 187 19.71 5.17 -21.27
CA PRO A 187 19.35 6.31 -20.44
C PRO A 187 17.88 6.72 -20.67
N ALA A 188 17.18 7.01 -19.58
CA ALA A 188 15.80 7.49 -19.62
C ALA A 188 15.74 8.87 -20.28
N VAL A 189 15.12 8.93 -21.46
CA VAL A 189 14.71 10.17 -22.11
C VAL A 189 13.29 10.46 -21.65
N ASP A 190 13.10 11.64 -21.05
CA ASP A 190 11.80 12.14 -20.62
C ASP A 190 10.77 12.11 -21.77
N SER A 191 9.68 11.38 -21.57
CA SER A 191 8.48 11.48 -22.43
C SER A 191 7.28 11.84 -21.57
N PRO A 192 6.68 13.04 -21.74
CA PRO A 192 5.49 13.45 -21.02
C PRO A 192 4.25 12.79 -21.64
N ALA A 193 3.62 11.86 -20.93
CA ALA A 193 2.27 11.41 -21.27
C ALA A 193 1.27 12.57 -21.02
N PRO A 194 0.24 12.74 -21.88
CA PRO A 194 -0.60 13.93 -21.88
C PRO A 194 -1.46 14.02 -20.61
N MET A 195 -1.31 15.16 -19.93
CA MET A 195 -2.05 15.54 -18.74
C MET A 195 -3.48 15.93 -19.15
N TYR A 196 -4.41 14.97 -19.13
CA TYR A 196 -5.84 15.30 -19.20
C TYR A 196 -6.27 15.93 -17.87
N SER A 197 -6.48 17.25 -17.92
CA SER A 197 -7.12 18.04 -16.88
C SER A 197 -8.54 17.53 -16.65
N MET A 198 -8.73 16.73 -15.59
CA MET A 198 -10.06 16.42 -15.08
C MET A 198 -10.42 17.45 -14.01
N ARG A 199 -11.27 18.42 -14.39
CA ARG A 199 -11.97 19.28 -13.42
C ARG A 199 -12.98 18.41 -12.66
N PHE A 200 -12.61 17.98 -11.46
CA PHE A 200 -13.54 17.33 -10.53
C PHE A 200 -14.34 18.40 -9.78
N HIS A 201 -15.66 18.41 -9.92
CA HIS A 201 -16.53 19.16 -9.01
C HIS A 201 -16.79 18.29 -7.77
N PHE A 202 -16.22 18.70 -6.64
CA PHE A 202 -16.49 18.08 -5.34
C PHE A 202 -17.68 18.77 -4.66
N PRO A 203 -18.66 18.03 -4.11
CA PRO A 203 -19.76 18.61 -3.32
C PRO A 203 -19.26 19.40 -2.11
N GLU A 204 -20.04 20.35 -1.57
CA GLU A 204 -19.65 21.25 -0.47
C GLU A 204 -19.19 20.50 0.81
N LEU A 205 -19.80 19.33 1.10
CA LEU A 205 -19.37 18.44 2.18
C LEU A 205 -17.95 17.88 1.99
N PHE A 206 -17.52 17.63 0.75
CA PHE A 206 -16.14 17.26 0.45
C PHE A 206 -15.17 18.43 0.68
N GLN A 207 -15.58 19.68 0.45
CA GLN A 207 -14.73 20.84 0.72
C GLN A 207 -14.51 21.10 2.21
N GLY A 208 -15.55 20.96 3.04
CA GLY A 208 -15.40 21.01 4.51
C GLY A 208 -14.52 19.89 5.06
N LEU A 209 -14.60 18.70 4.45
CA LEU A 209 -13.77 17.53 4.74
C LEU A 209 -12.30 17.72 4.32
N LEU A 210 -12.04 18.29 3.15
CA LEU A 210 -10.70 18.63 2.69
C LEU A 210 -10.06 19.67 3.61
N ARG A 211 -10.85 20.57 4.20
CA ARG A 211 -10.37 21.51 5.22
C ARG A 211 -9.98 20.80 6.52
N TYR A 212 -10.80 19.87 7.01
CA TYR A 212 -10.51 19.08 8.21
C TYR A 212 -9.31 18.13 8.03
N LEU A 213 -9.24 17.41 6.90
CA LEU A 213 -8.11 16.57 6.56
C LEU A 213 -6.84 17.40 6.34
N ARG A 214 -6.92 18.61 5.75
CA ARG A 214 -5.76 19.51 5.55
C ARG A 214 -5.14 19.97 6.88
N GLU A 215 -5.89 19.96 7.97
CA GLU A 215 -5.39 20.28 9.32
C GLU A 215 -4.72 19.07 10.01
N MET A 216 -5.14 17.84 9.70
CA MET A 216 -4.60 16.61 10.33
C MET A 216 -3.60 15.84 9.46
N VAL A 217 -3.67 16.01 8.14
CA VAL A 217 -2.91 15.30 7.12
C VAL A 217 -2.55 16.33 6.04
N PHE A 218 -1.27 16.59 5.86
CA PHE A 218 -0.82 17.71 5.02
C PHE A 218 -1.10 17.45 3.54
N LEU A 219 -2.23 17.98 3.05
CA LEU A 219 -2.77 17.77 1.71
C LEU A 219 -2.42 18.94 0.76
N CYS A 220 -1.96 18.61 -0.44
CA CYS A 220 -1.69 19.56 -1.53
C CYS A 220 -2.41 19.14 -2.82
N TRP A 221 -3.00 20.09 -3.56
CA TRP A 221 -3.67 19.80 -4.83
C TRP A 221 -2.71 19.60 -6.01
N ALA A 222 -1.56 20.26 -5.93
CA ALA A 222 -0.46 20.09 -6.86
C ALA A 222 0.67 19.31 -6.19
N ARG A 223 1.69 18.95 -6.98
CA ARG A 223 2.93 18.36 -6.45
C ARG A 223 3.48 19.30 -5.37
N PRO A 224 3.74 18.83 -4.14
CA PRO A 224 4.12 19.71 -3.04
C PRO A 224 5.42 20.46 -3.33
N SER A 225 5.36 21.78 -3.21
CA SER A 225 6.53 22.66 -3.32
C SER A 225 7.46 22.49 -2.11
N PRO A 226 8.75 22.88 -2.22
CA PRO A 226 9.66 22.87 -1.07
C PRO A 226 9.16 23.70 0.12
N GLN A 227 8.41 24.78 -0.14
CA GLN A 227 7.84 25.62 0.92
C GLN A 227 6.73 24.89 1.67
N GLU A 228 5.80 24.25 0.96
CA GLU A 228 4.72 23.46 1.58
C GLU A 228 5.28 22.28 2.39
N GLN A 229 6.33 21.63 1.88
CA GLN A 229 7.04 20.58 2.62
C GLN A 229 7.67 21.11 3.90
N LYS A 230 8.31 22.29 3.86
CA LYS A 230 8.88 22.94 5.05
C LYS A 230 7.80 23.32 6.07
N GLU A 231 6.65 23.82 5.61
CA GLU A 231 5.52 24.12 6.49
C GLU A 231 4.96 22.86 7.17
N CYS A 232 4.85 21.75 6.42
CA CYS A 232 4.49 20.43 6.96
C CYS A 232 5.46 19.99 8.07
N ILE A 233 6.76 20.05 7.79
CA ILE A 233 7.82 19.70 8.76
C ILE A 233 7.76 20.59 10.01
N ASN A 234 7.56 21.89 9.86
CA ASN A 234 7.48 22.82 10.98
C ASN A 234 6.25 22.59 11.85
N LYS A 235 5.14 22.18 11.25
CA LYS A 235 3.91 21.80 11.97
C LYS A 235 3.99 20.40 12.56
N SER A 236 4.86 19.54 12.06
CA SER A 236 5.06 18.19 12.60
C SER A 236 5.67 18.24 14.00
N GLY A 237 5.00 17.58 14.94
CA GLY A 237 5.42 17.51 16.35
C GLY A 237 6.53 16.49 16.60
N ALA A 238 6.41 15.77 17.71
CA ALA A 238 7.31 14.68 18.06
C ALA A 238 7.04 13.42 17.23
N PHE A 239 7.83 12.36 17.47
CA PHE A 239 7.52 11.01 16.96
C PHE A 239 6.12 10.58 17.41
N ASN A 240 5.38 9.90 16.54
CA ASN A 240 4.02 9.42 16.81
C ASN A 240 3.98 7.97 17.33
N TYR A 241 5.11 7.46 17.82
CA TYR A 241 5.27 6.15 18.44
C TYR A 241 6.14 6.26 19.70
N ASP A 242 6.07 5.25 20.57
CA ASP A 242 6.76 5.23 21.86
C ASP A 242 8.29 5.33 21.70
N SER A 243 8.93 6.15 22.54
CA SER A 243 10.38 6.36 22.55
C SER A 243 11.16 5.07 22.77
N LYS A 244 10.58 4.05 23.43
CA LYS A 244 11.22 2.73 23.62
C LYS A 244 11.51 2.00 22.30
N TYR A 245 10.79 2.33 21.23
CA TYR A 245 10.97 1.74 19.90
C TYR A 245 11.92 2.52 18.99
N ARG A 246 12.39 3.69 19.42
CA ARG A 246 13.31 4.50 18.62
C ARG A 246 14.64 3.77 18.43
N GLY A 247 15.08 3.63 17.19
CA GLY A 247 16.27 2.88 16.81
C GLY A 247 16.07 1.36 16.81
N ALA A 248 14.84 0.85 16.96
CA ALA A 248 14.58 -0.60 16.91
C ALA A 248 15.10 -1.21 15.60
N THR A 249 14.95 -0.52 14.47
CA THR A 249 15.39 -1.02 13.17
C THR A 249 16.91 -1.10 13.02
N ALA A 250 17.70 -0.50 13.93
CA ALA A 250 19.15 -0.60 13.95
C ALA A 250 19.64 -1.97 14.48
N LYS A 251 18.83 -2.62 15.32
CA LYS A 251 19.17 -3.89 15.98
C LYS A 251 19.26 -5.06 14.99
N THR A 252 19.84 -6.19 15.39
CA THR A 252 19.94 -7.39 14.54
C THR A 252 18.57 -8.07 14.38
N VAL A 253 18.34 -8.78 13.26
CA VAL A 253 17.06 -9.47 13.02
C VAL A 253 16.75 -10.46 14.14
N THR A 254 17.75 -11.25 14.55
CA THR A 254 17.65 -12.22 15.65
C THR A 254 17.15 -11.56 16.93
N SER A 255 17.75 -10.42 17.32
CA SER A 255 17.31 -9.69 18.52
C SER A 255 15.89 -9.12 18.42
N LEU A 256 15.39 -8.84 17.22
CA LEU A 256 14.03 -8.32 17.03
C LEU A 256 12.98 -9.44 17.06
N GLN A 257 13.32 -10.62 16.53
CA GLN A 257 12.45 -11.79 16.53
C GLN A 257 12.34 -12.43 17.92
N GLU A 258 13.45 -12.51 18.67
CA GLU A 258 13.48 -13.13 20.00
C GLU A 258 12.71 -12.33 21.07
N ASN A 259 12.69 -10.99 20.96
CA ASN A 259 12.08 -10.16 21.99
C ASN A 259 10.55 -10.18 21.94
N GLY A 260 9.91 -10.44 20.80
CA GLY A 260 8.44 -10.54 20.67
C GLY A 260 7.63 -9.30 21.09
N ASP A 261 8.27 -8.26 21.60
CA ASP A 261 7.61 -7.10 22.21
C ASP A 261 6.97 -6.17 21.18
N LEU A 262 7.53 -6.14 19.95
CA LEU A 262 6.96 -5.37 18.84
C LEU A 262 5.57 -5.89 18.45
N SER A 263 5.42 -7.21 18.31
CA SER A 263 4.14 -7.81 17.90
C SER A 263 3.08 -7.71 19.01
N LYS A 264 3.48 -7.83 20.28
CA LYS A 264 2.58 -7.62 21.44
C LYS A 264 1.98 -6.22 21.45
N ASP A 265 2.76 -5.22 21.06
CA ASP A 265 2.32 -3.81 20.99
C ASP A 265 1.73 -3.43 19.62
N GLY A 266 1.45 -4.42 18.76
CA GLY A 266 0.73 -4.23 17.50
C GLY A 266 1.59 -3.73 16.32
N PHE A 267 2.91 -3.72 16.46
CA PHE A 267 3.82 -3.42 15.33
C PHE A 267 3.98 -4.64 14.43
N LEU A 268 4.01 -4.38 13.12
CA LEU A 268 4.35 -5.36 12.11
C LEU A 268 5.82 -5.20 11.76
N PHE A 269 6.58 -6.29 11.86
CA PHE A 269 7.98 -6.32 11.45
C PHE A 269 8.06 -6.78 9.99
N ASN A 270 8.67 -5.95 9.14
CA ASN A 270 9.02 -6.33 7.77
C ASN A 270 10.54 -6.28 7.59
N HIS A 271 11.10 -7.27 6.91
CA HIS A 271 12.51 -7.32 6.56
C HIS A 271 12.67 -7.87 5.16
N ALA A 272 13.45 -7.18 4.34
CA ALA A 272 13.84 -7.66 3.03
C ALA A 272 15.33 -7.54 2.82
N HIS A 273 15.88 -8.52 2.10
CA HIS A 273 17.27 -8.60 1.73
C HIS A 273 17.36 -8.99 0.25
N VAL A 274 17.91 -8.10 -0.57
CA VAL A 274 17.96 -8.29 -2.03
C VAL A 274 19.38 -8.09 -2.53
N LEU A 275 19.91 -9.11 -3.20
CA LEU A 275 21.17 -9.03 -3.92
C LEU A 275 21.01 -8.09 -5.12
N VAL A 276 21.77 -7.00 -5.15
CA VAL A 276 21.72 -5.98 -6.22
C VAL A 276 22.93 -6.03 -7.16
N GLY A 277 23.97 -6.79 -6.79
CA GLY A 277 25.13 -7.05 -7.64
C GLY A 277 26.37 -7.39 -6.83
N SER A 278 27.54 -7.04 -7.36
CA SER A 278 28.83 -7.34 -6.74
C SER A 278 29.82 -6.19 -6.96
N GLY A 279 30.82 -6.07 -6.08
CA GLY A 279 31.90 -5.09 -6.23
C GLY A 279 31.65 -3.72 -5.60
N LEU A 280 32.76 -3.03 -5.31
CA LEU A 280 32.77 -1.69 -4.72
C LEU A 280 32.02 -0.66 -5.58
N GLU A 281 32.12 -0.75 -6.91
CA GLU A 281 31.41 0.17 -7.81
C GLU A 281 29.89 0.06 -7.64
N THR A 282 29.36 -1.16 -7.55
CA THR A 282 27.93 -1.42 -7.31
C THR A 282 27.50 -0.89 -5.94
N TYR A 283 28.33 -1.08 -4.92
CA TYR A 283 28.11 -0.52 -3.58
C TYR A 283 28.04 1.01 -3.58
N GLU A 284 29.00 1.70 -4.21
CA GLU A 284 29.02 3.16 -4.26
C GLU A 284 27.83 3.71 -5.05
N LYS A 285 27.45 3.07 -6.17
CA LYS A 285 26.21 3.40 -6.90
C LYS A 285 24.96 3.22 -6.03
N GLY A 286 24.88 2.12 -5.28
CA GLY A 286 23.79 1.86 -4.34
C GLY A 286 23.72 2.89 -3.21
N LYS A 287 24.87 3.27 -2.65
CA LYS A 287 24.98 4.32 -1.63
C LYS A 287 24.51 5.67 -2.16
N ILE A 288 24.96 6.08 -3.35
CA ILE A 288 24.51 7.32 -4.01
C ILE A 288 22.99 7.28 -4.26
N ALA A 289 22.45 6.14 -4.70
CA ALA A 289 21.01 5.99 -4.92
C ALA A 289 20.20 6.12 -3.62
N LEU A 290 20.70 5.60 -2.50
CA LEU A 290 20.10 5.82 -1.18
C LEU A 290 20.16 7.29 -0.77
N GLN A 291 21.34 7.92 -0.86
CA GLN A 291 21.57 9.32 -0.48
C GLN A 291 20.77 10.33 -1.31
N SER A 292 20.42 9.97 -2.54
CA SER A 292 19.57 10.77 -3.44
C SER A 292 18.09 10.38 -3.39
N TRP A 293 17.68 9.55 -2.43
CA TRP A 293 16.29 9.13 -2.20
C TRP A 293 15.63 8.38 -3.37
N ARG A 294 16.41 7.75 -4.27
CA ARG A 294 15.87 7.07 -5.46
C ARG A 294 14.91 5.92 -5.15
N HIS A 295 15.06 5.28 -4.00
CA HIS A 295 14.16 4.22 -3.53
C HIS A 295 12.73 4.72 -3.22
N PHE A 296 12.55 6.03 -3.01
CA PHE A 296 11.23 6.66 -2.94
C PHE A 296 10.76 7.27 -4.26
N GLY A 297 11.59 7.26 -5.30
CA GLY A 297 11.31 7.82 -6.63
C GLY A 297 10.35 6.94 -7.45
N LEU A 298 9.22 6.57 -6.87
CA LEU A 298 8.17 5.81 -7.52
C LEU A 298 7.30 6.78 -8.34
N ASN A 299 6.61 6.30 -9.37
CA ASN A 299 5.70 7.15 -10.18
C ASN A 299 4.62 7.86 -9.34
N TRP A 300 4.39 7.39 -8.12
CA TRP A 300 3.40 7.89 -7.18
C TRP A 300 4.00 8.46 -5.89
N SER A 301 5.33 8.48 -5.69
CA SER A 301 5.94 9.06 -4.49
C SER A 301 7.28 9.74 -4.75
N PHE A 302 7.71 10.64 -3.87
CA PHE A 302 9.08 11.15 -3.86
C PHE A 302 9.47 11.74 -2.50
N VAL A 303 10.78 11.89 -2.29
CA VAL A 303 11.37 12.77 -1.26
C VAL A 303 12.21 13.81 -2.01
N ASP A 304 12.34 15.04 -1.49
CA ASP A 304 13.23 16.03 -2.10
C ASP A 304 14.69 15.50 -2.11
N PRO A 305 15.31 15.28 -3.28
CA PRO A 305 16.67 14.75 -3.40
C PRO A 305 17.75 15.60 -2.73
N LYS A 306 17.45 16.87 -2.42
CA LYS A 306 18.36 17.77 -1.70
C LYS A 306 18.37 17.54 -0.18
N THR A 307 17.46 16.71 0.33
CA THR A 307 17.33 16.47 1.76
C THR A 307 18.52 15.66 2.27
N PRO A 308 19.32 16.19 3.21
CA PRO A 308 20.48 15.48 3.72
C PRO A 308 20.08 14.29 4.60
N ILE A 309 20.76 13.16 4.43
CA ILE A 309 20.61 11.99 5.31
C ILE A 309 21.53 12.17 6.51
N GLN A 310 21.05 12.86 7.54
CA GLN A 310 21.76 13.10 8.79
C GLN A 310 20.80 12.95 9.97
N SER A 311 21.28 12.40 11.09
CA SER A 311 20.44 12.22 12.28
C SER A 311 19.86 13.56 12.74
N GLY A 312 18.56 13.57 13.04
CA GLY A 312 17.81 14.77 13.42
C GLY A 312 17.16 15.52 12.25
N VAL A 313 17.57 15.25 11.00
CA VAL A 313 16.96 15.91 9.84
C VAL A 313 15.53 15.43 9.64
N LYS A 314 14.59 16.37 9.62
CA LYS A 314 13.19 16.13 9.28
C LYS A 314 12.97 16.26 7.78
N PHE A 315 12.07 15.44 7.25
CA PHE A 315 11.75 15.42 5.82
C PHE A 315 10.30 14.95 5.60
N CYS A 316 9.83 15.05 4.35
CA CYS A 316 8.51 14.56 3.97
C CYS A 316 8.63 13.54 2.83
N VAL A 317 7.92 12.41 2.97
CA VAL A 317 7.58 11.57 1.83
C VAL A 317 6.30 12.12 1.23
N CYS A 318 6.38 12.57 -0.03
CA CYS A 318 5.25 13.09 -0.78
C CYS A 318 4.64 11.96 -1.61
N VAL A 319 3.36 11.68 -1.41
CA VAL A 319 2.64 10.55 -2.02
C VAL A 319 1.46 11.07 -2.84
N LYS A 320 1.32 10.58 -4.06
CA LYS A 320 0.21 10.84 -4.97
C LYS A 320 -0.73 9.64 -4.96
N GLU A 321 -1.85 9.78 -4.26
CA GLU A 321 -2.89 8.75 -4.23
C GLU A 321 -3.91 8.91 -5.37
N PHE A 322 -4.64 10.04 -5.40
CA PHE A 322 -5.73 10.28 -6.35
C PHE A 322 -5.81 11.74 -6.81
N VAL A 323 -6.27 12.67 -5.96
CA VAL A 323 -6.52 14.07 -6.34
C VAL A 323 -5.95 15.10 -5.34
N PRO A 324 -5.50 14.70 -4.13
CA PRO A 324 -4.43 15.44 -3.47
C PRO A 324 -3.17 14.60 -3.24
N TRP A 325 -2.03 15.27 -3.30
CA TRP A 325 -0.77 14.81 -2.74
C TRP A 325 -0.85 14.84 -1.21
N LEU A 326 -0.30 13.80 -0.60
CA LEU A 326 -0.12 13.65 0.84
C LEU A 326 1.35 13.91 1.16
N MET A 327 1.62 14.76 2.14
CA MET A 327 2.96 14.89 2.73
C MET A 327 2.98 14.18 4.07
N MET A 328 3.82 13.16 4.18
CA MET A 328 3.98 12.38 5.40
C MET A 328 5.31 12.76 6.06
N PRO A 329 5.29 13.42 7.24
CA PRO A 329 6.51 13.90 7.89
C PRO A 329 7.24 12.77 8.62
N LEU A 330 8.55 12.69 8.42
CA LEU A 330 9.47 11.77 9.09
C LEU A 330 10.70 12.52 9.60
N GLN A 331 11.48 11.84 10.44
CA GLN A 331 12.78 12.30 10.88
C GLN A 331 13.80 11.17 10.79
N VAL A 332 14.98 11.47 10.26
CA VAL A 332 16.12 10.55 10.30
C VAL A 332 16.55 10.37 11.76
N VAL A 333 16.43 9.15 12.27
CA VAL A 333 16.73 8.80 13.67
C VAL A 333 18.23 8.55 13.83
N TYR A 334 18.81 7.77 12.93
CA TYR A 334 20.22 7.41 12.96
C TYR A 334 20.75 7.20 11.54
N VAL A 335 22.06 7.34 11.40
CA VAL A 335 22.81 7.02 10.18
C VAL A 335 23.99 6.16 10.58
N ASN A 336 24.12 4.99 9.96
CA ASN A 336 25.18 4.04 10.21
C ASN A 336 26.03 3.93 8.95
N GLU A 337 27.31 4.24 9.06
CA GLU A 337 28.28 4.01 8.01
C GLU A 337 29.48 3.26 8.59
N ASN A 338 29.85 2.16 7.94
CA ASN A 338 31.04 1.40 8.28
C ASN A 338 31.81 1.16 6.99
N ARG A 339 33.09 1.49 7.00
CA ARG A 339 34.01 1.22 5.90
C ARG A 339 35.31 0.74 6.51
N ASN A 340 35.63 -0.53 6.32
CA ASN A 340 36.90 -1.05 6.76
C ASN A 340 37.97 -0.72 5.71
N ALA A 341 39.01 0.03 6.09
CA ALA A 341 40.10 0.33 5.16
C ALA A 341 40.95 -0.91 4.79
N LYS A 342 40.82 -2.00 5.57
CA LYS A 342 41.62 -3.24 5.43
C LYS A 342 40.85 -4.41 4.82
N SER A 343 39.52 -4.31 4.68
CA SER A 343 38.70 -5.33 4.02
C SER A 343 37.77 -4.68 3.00
N ALA A 344 37.34 -5.41 1.98
CA ALA A 344 36.38 -4.89 1.00
C ALA A 344 34.97 -4.70 1.59
N VAL A 345 34.78 -4.90 2.90
CA VAL A 345 33.48 -4.81 3.57
C VAL A 345 33.12 -3.35 3.84
N ALA A 346 31.93 -2.96 3.39
CA ALA A 346 31.39 -1.63 3.61
C ALA A 346 29.87 -1.69 3.80
N SER A 347 29.32 -0.79 4.61
CA SER A 347 27.87 -0.68 4.77
C SER A 347 27.48 0.77 5.01
N PHE A 348 26.37 1.18 4.41
CA PHE A 348 25.73 2.46 4.67
C PHE A 348 24.24 2.24 4.87
N GLY A 349 23.65 2.93 5.84
CA GLY A 349 22.21 2.87 6.07
C GLY A 349 21.72 3.94 7.00
N PHE A 350 20.42 4.16 6.99
CA PHE A 350 19.76 5.11 7.88
C PHE A 350 18.38 4.58 8.25
N GLY A 351 17.95 4.94 9.46
CA GLY A 351 16.59 4.71 9.94
C GLY A 351 15.83 6.03 10.06
N SER A 352 14.55 6.01 9.69
CA SER A 352 13.65 7.16 9.72
C SER A 352 12.40 6.80 10.50
N GLY A 353 12.02 7.65 11.45
CA GLY A 353 10.83 7.49 12.27
C GLY A 353 9.71 8.42 11.81
N THR A 354 8.48 7.96 11.91
CA THR A 354 7.29 8.74 11.59
C THR A 354 7.01 9.82 12.66
N LEU A 355 6.62 11.02 12.22
CA LEU A 355 6.25 12.14 13.09
C LEU A 355 4.74 12.29 13.19
N GLN A 356 4.27 13.11 14.13
CA GLN A 356 2.87 13.54 14.18
C GLN A 356 2.45 14.17 12.84
N GLY A 357 1.29 13.76 12.32
CA GLY A 357 0.80 14.10 10.98
C GLY A 357 1.10 13.02 9.92
N HIS A 358 1.92 12.01 10.25
CA HIS A 358 2.08 10.82 9.40
C HIS A 358 0.90 9.85 9.59
N LEU A 359 0.42 9.24 8.49
CA LEU A 359 -0.71 8.29 8.50
C LEU A 359 -0.42 6.94 9.17
N LEU A 360 0.84 6.70 9.52
CA LEU A 360 1.37 5.43 10.02
C LEU A 360 2.28 5.76 11.20
N ALA A 361 2.49 4.80 12.09
CA ALA A 361 3.39 4.93 13.24
C ALA A 361 4.45 3.83 13.18
N GLY A 362 5.73 4.20 13.25
CA GLY A 362 6.84 3.26 13.26
C GLY A 362 8.15 3.86 12.78
N GLU A 363 9.11 2.99 12.52
CA GLU A 363 10.44 3.34 12.02
C GLU A 363 10.77 2.45 10.82
N GLU A 364 11.39 3.00 9.79
CA GLU A 364 11.84 2.27 8.61
C GLU A 364 13.33 2.50 8.37
N ARG A 365 14.02 1.48 7.88
CA ARG A 365 15.46 1.51 7.59
C ARG A 365 15.70 1.06 6.15
N PHE A 366 16.58 1.81 5.50
CA PHE A 366 17.16 1.46 4.21
C PHE A 366 18.68 1.36 4.34
N SER A 367 19.27 0.30 3.81
CA SER A 367 20.72 0.11 3.85
C SER A 367 21.25 -0.62 2.61
N ILE A 368 22.51 -0.38 2.31
CA ILE A 368 23.31 -1.07 1.30
C ILE A 368 24.55 -1.63 2.00
N ALA A 369 24.89 -2.88 1.73
CA ALA A 369 26.06 -3.54 2.30
C ALA A 369 26.84 -4.29 1.22
N LEU A 370 28.17 -4.22 1.29
CA LEU A 370 29.14 -5.01 0.56
C LEU A 370 29.78 -5.98 1.55
N ASP A 371 29.66 -7.28 1.29
CA ASP A 371 30.17 -8.33 2.16
C ASP A 371 31.58 -8.82 1.76
N GLU A 372 32.09 -9.80 2.52
CA GLU A 372 33.41 -10.41 2.28
C GLU A 372 33.47 -11.24 0.99
N ASN A 373 32.32 -11.70 0.49
CA ASN A 373 32.18 -12.46 -0.76
C ASN A 373 32.03 -11.53 -1.98
N ASN A 374 32.25 -10.23 -1.80
CA ASN A 374 32.11 -9.21 -2.83
C ASN A 374 30.67 -9.04 -3.35
N GLN A 375 29.67 -9.48 -2.58
CA GLN A 375 28.25 -9.33 -2.89
C GLN A 375 27.70 -8.03 -2.31
N VAL A 376 26.85 -7.36 -3.08
CA VAL A 376 26.19 -6.11 -2.68
C VAL A 376 24.71 -6.37 -2.49
N CYS A 377 24.21 -6.08 -1.29
CA CYS A 377 22.84 -6.32 -0.91
C CYS A 377 22.15 -5.04 -0.45
N PHE A 378 20.94 -4.80 -0.96
CA PHE A 378 20.00 -3.81 -0.45
C PHE A 378 19.15 -4.43 0.63
N ILE A 379 19.03 -3.73 1.76
CA ILE A 379 18.35 -4.22 2.95
C ILE A 379 17.30 -3.20 3.38
N TYR A 380 16.06 -3.66 3.44
CA TYR A 380 14.92 -2.92 3.98
C TYR A 380 14.48 -3.51 5.32
N ARG A 381 14.04 -2.66 6.24
CA ARG A 381 13.45 -3.08 7.51
C ARG A 381 12.42 -2.07 8.00
N ARG A 382 11.32 -2.53 8.59
CA ARG A 382 10.27 -1.69 9.16
C ARG A 382 9.67 -2.32 10.40
#